data_AF-A0A7V3PYK2-F1
#
_entry.id   AF-A0A7V3PYK2-F1
#
_cell.length_a   1.000
_cell.length_b   1.000
_cell.length_c   1.000
_cell.angle_alpha   90.00
_cell.angle_beta   90.00
_cell.angle_gamma   90.00
#
_symmetry.space_group_name_H-M   'P 1'
#
loop_
_entity.id
_entity.type
_entity.pdbx_description
1 polymer ?
#
loop_
_entity_poly.entity_id
_entity_poly.type
_entity_poly.pdbx_seq_one_letter_code
_entity_poly.pdbx_strand_id
1 'polypeptide(L)'
;MKIVGLTYDLKTDYKFKEDDPADANAEFDHPSTIEVISSAIEKQGYKVERIGNATNLIEKLPHLKVDIVFNISEGAYGRNRESQVPIILEMYGIPFVGADALTLGLTLDNIMAKKIFITEKITTPR
;
A
#
# COMPACT_ATOMS: atom_id res chain seq x y z
N MET A 1 -0.64 -16.77 18.94
CA MET A 1 0.04 -15.48 18.67
C MET A 1 -0.49 -14.97 17.35
N LYS A 2 -0.89 -13.70 17.30
CA LYS A 2 -1.45 -13.08 16.09
C LYS A 2 -0.33 -12.70 15.10
N ILE A 3 -0.59 -12.83 13.81
CA ILE A 3 0.34 -12.54 12.72
C ILE A 3 -0.18 -11.32 11.94
N VAL A 4 0.65 -10.27 11.85
CA VAL A 4 0.38 -9.07 11.07
C VAL A 4 1.16 -9.16 9.77
N GLY A 5 0.46 -9.16 8.64
CA GLY A 5 1.09 -9.00 7.33
C GLY A 5 1.54 -7.56 7.13
N LEU A 6 2.66 -7.34 6.45
CA LEU A 6 3.15 -6.02 6.07
C LEU A 6 3.36 -5.96 4.56
N THR A 7 2.56 -5.14 3.87
CA THR A 7 2.68 -4.90 2.43
C THR A 7 3.32 -3.54 2.17
N TYR A 8 4.24 -3.49 1.21
CA TYR A 8 5.11 -2.34 0.94
C TYR A 8 5.77 -2.48 -0.43
N ASP A 9 6.31 -1.37 -0.95
CA ASP A 9 7.15 -1.34 -2.14
C ASP A 9 8.53 -0.80 -1.76
N LEU A 10 9.62 -1.55 -2.02
CA LEU A 10 10.96 -1.05 -1.76
C LEU A 10 11.51 -0.30 -2.96
N LYS A 11 12.34 0.72 -2.72
CA LYS A 11 13.10 1.39 -3.78
C LYS A 11 13.92 0.40 -4.64
N THR A 12 14.39 -0.68 -4.03
CA THR A 12 15.14 -1.77 -4.69
C THR A 12 14.29 -2.67 -5.59
N ASP A 13 12.97 -2.65 -5.42
CA ASP A 13 12.04 -3.44 -6.24
C ASP A 13 11.77 -2.76 -7.58
N TYR A 14 11.96 -1.44 -7.64
CA TYR A 14 11.76 -0.66 -8.86
C TYR A 14 12.93 -0.84 -9.83
N LYS A 15 12.62 -1.23 -11.07
CA LYS A 15 13.59 -1.34 -12.15
C LYS A 15 13.46 -0.12 -13.06
N PHE A 16 14.41 0.80 -12.96
CA PHE A 16 14.47 1.99 -13.80
C PHE A 16 14.60 1.65 -15.27
N LYS A 17 13.83 2.36 -16.09
CA LYS A 17 13.93 2.38 -17.55
C LYS A 17 14.75 3.60 -17.99
N GLU A 18 15.20 3.59 -19.24
CA GLU A 18 16.06 4.65 -19.80
C GLU A 18 15.41 6.05 -19.70
N ASP A 19 14.09 6.13 -19.90
CA ASP A 19 13.32 7.39 -19.88
C ASP A 19 12.64 7.68 -18.53
N ASP A 20 12.91 6.89 -17.49
CA ASP A 20 12.30 7.14 -16.18
C ASP A 20 12.89 8.42 -15.55
N PRO A 21 12.07 9.25 -14.89
CA PRO A 21 12.59 10.36 -14.12
C PRO A 21 13.46 9.83 -12.97
N ALA A 22 14.42 10.64 -12.52
CA ALA A 22 15.38 10.25 -11.47
C ALA A 22 14.71 9.85 -10.15
N ASP A 23 13.48 10.31 -9.92
CA ASP A 23 12.66 10.09 -8.75
C ASP A 23 11.44 9.18 -9.04
N ALA A 24 11.48 8.36 -10.09
CA ALA A 24 10.38 7.46 -10.46
C ALA A 24 9.91 6.51 -9.33
N ASN A 25 10.78 6.21 -8.37
CA ASN A 25 10.48 5.41 -7.18
C ASN A 25 10.44 6.23 -5.89
N ALA A 26 10.19 7.54 -5.97
CA ALA A 26 10.21 8.47 -4.82
C ALA A 26 9.35 7.97 -3.65
N GLU A 27 8.13 7.52 -3.96
CA GLU A 27 7.14 7.04 -2.98
C GLU A 27 7.50 5.69 -2.36
N PHE A 28 8.44 4.95 -2.96
CA PHE A 28 8.82 3.63 -2.44
C PHE A 28 9.75 3.77 -1.24
N ASP A 29 9.63 2.82 -0.33
CA ASP A 29 10.30 2.83 0.96
C ASP A 29 11.74 2.33 0.91
N HIS A 30 12.53 2.77 1.89
CA HIS A 30 13.83 2.18 2.16
C HIS A 30 13.66 0.92 3.04
N PRO A 31 14.50 -0.13 2.90
CA PRO A 31 14.42 -1.31 3.76
C PRO A 31 14.45 -1.01 5.27
N SER A 32 15.10 0.08 5.67
CA SER A 32 15.10 0.53 7.08
C SER A 32 13.72 0.96 7.57
N THR A 33 12.85 1.53 6.72
CA THR A 33 11.48 1.87 7.10
C THR A 33 10.72 0.59 7.48
N ILE A 34 10.85 -0.44 6.64
CA ILE A 34 10.18 -1.73 6.84
C ILE A 34 10.68 -2.41 8.12
N GLU A 35 11.97 -2.29 8.41
CA GLU A 35 12.55 -2.79 9.67
C GLU A 35 11.99 -2.08 10.89
N VAL A 36 11.91 -0.74 10.87
CA VAL A 36 11.35 0.06 11.97
C VAL A 36 9.90 -0.31 12.24
N ILE A 37 9.07 -0.41 11.19
CA ILE A 37 7.66 -0.78 11.33
C ILE A 37 7.52 -2.22 11.85
N SER A 38 8.28 -3.17 11.27
CA SER A 38 8.26 -4.57 11.73
C SER A 38 8.63 -4.67 13.21
N SER A 39 9.75 -4.06 13.60
CA SER A 39 10.23 -4.02 14.97
C SER A 39 9.21 -3.38 15.93
N ALA A 40 8.50 -2.33 15.50
CA ALA A 40 7.48 -1.69 16.32
C ALA A 40 6.28 -2.61 16.58
N ILE A 41 5.83 -3.34 15.55
CA ILE A 41 4.74 -4.32 15.66
C ILE A 41 5.16 -5.51 16.53
N GLU A 42 6.38 -6.02 16.33
CA GLU A 42 6.92 -7.14 17.11
C GLU A 42 7.09 -6.81 18.59
N LYS A 43 7.49 -5.58 18.94
CA LYS A 43 7.57 -5.11 20.32
C LYS A 43 6.23 -5.13 21.06
N GLN A 44 5.11 -5.15 20.34
CA GLN A 44 3.76 -5.31 20.92
C GLN A 44 3.36 -6.78 21.11
N GLY A 45 4.25 -7.74 20.81
CA GLY A 45 4.01 -9.17 20.98
C GLY A 45 3.35 -9.88 19.78
N TYR A 46 3.31 -9.22 18.62
CA TYR A 46 2.83 -9.80 17.36
C TYR A 46 3.97 -10.40 16.54
N LYS A 47 3.66 -11.31 15.62
CA LYS A 47 4.58 -11.70 14.54
C LYS A 47 4.34 -10.84 13.32
N VAL A 48 5.40 -10.53 12.57
CA VAL A 48 5.30 -9.83 11.29
C VAL A 48 5.62 -10.78 10.14
N GLU A 49 4.71 -10.88 9.17
CA GLU A 49 4.94 -11.51 7.88
C GLU A 49 5.20 -10.40 6.85
N ARG A 50 6.45 -10.27 6.38
CA ARG A 50 6.80 -9.29 5.34
C ARG A 50 6.33 -9.82 3.98
N ILE A 51 5.24 -9.26 3.47
CA ILE A 51 4.57 -9.75 2.26
C ILE A 51 5.27 -9.20 1.01
N GLY A 52 5.53 -7.89 0.98
CA GLY A 52 6.00 -7.16 -0.21
C GLY A 52 4.84 -6.43 -0.90
N ASN A 53 4.96 -6.23 -2.21
CA ASN A 53 4.00 -5.47 -3.00
C ASN A 53 2.78 -6.31 -3.44
N ALA A 54 1.87 -5.70 -4.22
CA ALA A 54 0.68 -6.37 -4.75
C ALA A 54 0.98 -7.69 -5.49
N THR A 55 2.07 -7.76 -6.26
CA THR A 55 2.46 -8.99 -6.97
C THR A 55 2.87 -10.08 -5.97
N ASN A 56 3.70 -9.73 -4.98
CA ASN A 56 4.10 -10.68 -3.94
C ASN A 56 2.92 -11.16 -3.10
N LEU A 57 1.96 -10.27 -2.84
CA LEU A 57 0.71 -10.64 -2.17
C LEU A 57 -0.02 -11.72 -2.97
N ILE A 58 -0.24 -11.51 -4.27
CA ILE A 58 -0.90 -12.48 -5.16
C ILE A 58 -0.20 -13.84 -5.12
N GLU A 59 1.13 -13.85 -5.20
CA GLU A 59 1.93 -15.08 -5.15
C GLU A 59 1.79 -15.82 -3.81
N LYS A 60 1.71 -15.08 -2.70
CA LYS A 60 1.64 -15.66 -1.34
C LYS A 60 0.22 -16.04 -0.91
N LEU A 61 -0.82 -15.46 -1.51
CA LEU A 61 -2.24 -15.65 -1.12
C LEU A 61 -2.64 -17.11 -0.84
N PRO A 62 -2.28 -18.11 -1.67
CA PRO A 62 -2.69 -19.51 -1.43
C PRO A 62 -2.21 -20.08 -0.08
N HIS A 63 -1.18 -19.49 0.51
CA HIS A 63 -0.55 -19.96 1.74
C HIS A 63 -0.46 -18.87 2.82
N LEU A 64 -1.03 -17.69 2.56
CA LEU A 64 -0.93 -16.54 3.45
C LEU A 64 -1.77 -16.78 4.72
N LYS A 65 -1.10 -16.75 5.87
CA LYS A 65 -1.72 -16.96 7.18
C LYS A 65 -1.49 -15.74 8.07
N VAL A 66 -2.24 -14.69 7.80
CA VAL A 66 -2.21 -13.43 8.57
C VAL A 66 -3.59 -13.18 9.18
N ASP A 67 -3.61 -12.55 10.35
CA ASP A 67 -4.86 -12.14 11.02
C ASP A 67 -5.33 -10.75 10.55
N ILE A 68 -4.39 -9.91 10.10
CA ILE A 68 -4.61 -8.57 9.57
C ILE A 68 -3.39 -8.16 8.74
N VAL A 69 -3.56 -7.24 7.77
CA VAL A 69 -2.46 -6.63 7.03
C VAL A 69 -2.32 -5.15 7.37
N PHE A 70 -1.11 -4.72 7.72
CA PHE A 70 -0.73 -3.31 7.78
C PHE A 70 -0.23 -2.91 6.39
N ASN A 71 -1.03 -2.13 5.66
CA ASN A 71 -0.71 -1.75 4.28
C ASN A 71 -0.03 -0.39 4.19
N ILE A 72 1.14 -0.36 3.55
CA ILE A 72 1.87 0.85 3.13
C ILE A 72 2.37 0.73 1.68
N SER A 73 1.74 -0.14 0.88
CA SER A 73 2.11 -0.30 -0.53
C SER A 73 1.51 0.83 -1.38
N GLU A 74 2.35 1.38 -2.24
CA GLU A 74 2.06 2.47 -3.17
C GLU A 74 1.68 1.96 -4.57
N GLY A 75 2.26 0.82 -4.97
CA GLY A 75 2.18 0.26 -6.30
C GLY A 75 3.02 1.04 -7.34
N ALA A 76 3.39 0.39 -8.44
CA ALA A 76 4.26 1.00 -9.44
C ALA A 76 3.53 1.67 -10.61
N TYR A 77 2.35 1.16 -10.99
CA TYR A 77 1.71 1.50 -12.26
C TYR A 77 0.20 1.62 -12.16
N GLY A 78 -0.35 2.53 -12.98
CA GLY A 78 -1.79 2.76 -13.08
C GLY A 78 -2.27 3.93 -12.23
N ARG A 79 -3.39 4.51 -12.64
CA ARG A 79 -3.99 5.69 -11.98
C ARG A 79 -4.47 5.42 -10.55
N ASN A 80 -4.78 4.16 -10.24
CA ASN A 80 -5.28 3.69 -8.95
C ASN A 80 -4.28 2.73 -8.27
N ARG A 81 -2.98 2.96 -8.45
CA ARG A 81 -1.92 2.05 -7.98
C ARG A 81 -2.00 1.72 -6.48
N GLU A 82 -2.29 2.70 -5.61
CA GLU A 82 -2.47 2.48 -4.17
C GLU A 82 -3.66 1.58 -3.82
N SER A 83 -4.68 1.49 -4.68
CA SER A 83 -5.84 0.61 -4.47
C SER A 83 -5.53 -0.87 -4.65
N GLN A 84 -4.39 -1.22 -5.26
CA GLN A 84 -4.10 -2.59 -5.70
C GLN A 84 -3.99 -3.58 -4.55
N VAL A 85 -3.30 -3.22 -3.46
CA VAL A 85 -3.23 -4.12 -2.31
C VAL A 85 -4.59 -4.23 -1.60
N PRO A 86 -5.27 -3.12 -1.23
CA PRO A 86 -6.56 -3.21 -0.56
C PRO A 86 -7.62 -3.96 -1.35
N ILE A 87 -7.71 -3.79 -2.67
CA ILE A 87 -8.72 -4.50 -3.47
C ILE A 87 -8.49 -6.02 -3.42
N ILE A 88 -7.23 -6.46 -3.44
CA ILE A 88 -6.88 -7.88 -3.31
C ILE A 88 -7.27 -8.39 -1.93
N LEU A 89 -6.97 -7.64 -0.86
CA LEU A 89 -7.31 -8.04 0.50
C LEU A 89 -8.82 -8.12 0.73
N GLU A 90 -9.59 -7.16 0.19
CA GLU A 90 -11.06 -7.15 0.21
C GLU A 90 -11.62 -8.38 -0.51
N MET A 91 -11.12 -8.69 -1.71
CA MET A 91 -11.54 -9.85 -2.50
C MET A 91 -11.36 -11.18 -1.74
N TYR A 92 -10.35 -11.27 -0.88
CA TYR A 92 -10.03 -12.47 -0.10
C TYR A 92 -10.56 -12.40 1.35
N GLY A 93 -11.28 -11.35 1.72
CA GLY A 93 -11.83 -11.18 3.06
C GLY A 93 -10.76 -11.05 4.16
N ILE A 94 -9.58 -10.55 3.81
CA ILE A 94 -8.46 -10.36 4.74
C ILE A 94 -8.58 -8.95 5.34
N PRO A 95 -8.70 -8.80 6.67
CA PRO A 95 -8.74 -7.48 7.31
C PRO A 95 -7.44 -6.70 7.08
N PHE A 96 -7.52 -5.38 6.98
CA PHE A 96 -6.34 -4.52 6.85
C PHE A 96 -6.51 -3.16 7.50
N VAL A 97 -5.37 -2.51 7.77
CA VAL A 97 -5.28 -1.14 8.31
C VAL A 97 -5.21 -0.15 7.15
N GLY A 98 -5.92 0.97 7.28
CA GLY A 98 -5.90 2.07 6.31
C GLY A 98 -7.23 2.27 5.61
N ALA A 99 -7.21 3.06 4.54
CA ALA A 99 -8.37 3.32 3.72
C ALA A 99 -8.63 2.16 2.74
N ASP A 100 -9.89 1.98 2.35
CA ASP A 100 -10.30 0.98 1.37
C ASP A 100 -9.82 1.29 -0.05
N ALA A 101 -9.99 0.33 -0.98
CA ALA A 101 -9.51 0.46 -2.35
C ALA A 101 -10.14 1.66 -3.08
N LEU A 102 -11.43 1.91 -2.86
CA LEU A 102 -12.16 3.02 -3.49
C LEU A 102 -11.62 4.37 -3.02
N THR A 103 -11.44 4.52 -1.71
CA THR A 103 -10.97 5.74 -1.08
C THR A 103 -9.56 6.06 -1.54
N LEU A 104 -8.63 5.10 -1.48
CA LEU A 104 -7.26 5.33 -1.98
C LEU A 104 -7.24 5.69 -3.46
N GLY A 105 -8.04 5.00 -4.28
CA GLY A 105 -8.11 5.30 -5.72
C GLY A 105 -8.68 6.68 -6.01
N LEU A 106 -9.67 7.12 -5.21
CA LEU A 106 -10.25 8.46 -5.30
C LEU A 106 -9.26 9.53 -4.84
N THR A 107 -8.56 9.31 -3.72
CA THR A 107 -7.68 10.32 -3.11
C THR A 107 -6.35 10.46 -3.84
N LEU A 108 -5.87 9.40 -4.49
CA LEU A 108 -4.68 9.47 -5.35
C LEU A 108 -4.93 10.34 -6.59
N ASP A 109 -6.14 10.29 -7.15
CA ASP A 109 -6.51 11.19 -8.24
C ASP A 109 -6.98 12.55 -7.73
N ASN A 110 -6.06 13.50 -7.69
CA ASN A 110 -6.34 14.86 -7.25
C ASN A 110 -7.48 15.55 -8.03
N ILE A 111 -7.70 15.24 -9.32
CA ILE A 111 -8.80 15.85 -10.08
C ILE A 111 -10.14 15.32 -9.59
N MET A 112 -10.27 14.02 -9.38
CA MET A 112 -11.47 13.38 -8.88
C MET A 112 -11.73 13.73 -7.41
N ALA A 113 -10.71 13.71 -6.56
CA ALA A 113 -10.81 14.15 -5.18
C ALA A 113 -11.34 15.60 -5.10
N LYS A 114 -10.78 16.52 -5.90
CA LYS A 114 -11.24 17.92 -5.96
C LYS A 114 -12.68 18.06 -6.44
N LYS A 115 -13.12 17.24 -7.41
CA LYS A 115 -14.54 17.24 -7.84
C LYS A 115 -15.48 16.85 -6.70
N ILE A 116 -15.11 15.86 -5.89
CA ILE A 116 -15.87 15.48 -4.69
C ILE A 116 -15.83 16.62 -3.66
N PHE A 117 -14.66 17.20 -3.38
CA PHE A 117 -14.56 18.34 -2.47
C PHE A 117 -15.45 19.51 -2.87
N ILE A 118 -15.46 19.91 -4.14
CA ILE A 118 -16.32 20.98 -4.65
C ILE A 118 -17.80 20.63 -4.50
N THR A 119 -18.17 19.38 -4.81
CA THR A 119 -19.56 18.89 -4.68
C THR A 119 -20.02 18.95 -3.22
N GLU A 120 -19.15 18.56 -2.29
CA GLU A 120 -19.36 18.59 -0.84
C GLU A 120 -19.08 19.96 -0.19
N LYS A 121 -18.82 21.00 -1.00
CA LYS A 121 -18.51 22.38 -0.54
C LYS A 121 -17.29 22.51 0.36
N ILE A 122 -16.33 21.59 0.23
CA ILE A 122 -15.01 21.66 0.84
C ILE A 122 -14.10 22.51 -0.06
N THR A 123 -13.42 23.51 0.52
CA THR A 123 -12.53 24.41 -0.22
C THR A 123 -11.29 23.69 -0.72
N THR A 124 -10.93 23.89 -1.99
CA THR A 124 -9.68 23.40 -2.61
C THR A 124 -9.07 24.47 -3.51
N PRO A 125 -7.73 24.55 -3.66
CA PRO A 125 -7.10 25.51 -4.58
C PRO A 125 -7.65 25.41 -6.00
N ARG A 126 -7.66 26.52 -6.74
CA ARG A 126 -8.00 26.49 -8.17
C ARG A 126 -6.86 25.94 -9.00
#